data_AF-A0A3N5SEX8-F1
#
_entry.id   AF-A0A3N5SEX8-F1
#
_cell.length_a   1.000
_cell.length_b   1.000
_cell.length_c   1.000
_cell.angle_alpha   90.00
_cell.angle_beta   90.00
_cell.angle_gamma   90.00
#
_symmetry.space_group_name_H-M   'P 1'
#
loop_
_entity.id
_entity.type
_entity.pdbx_description
1 polymer ?
#
loop_
_entity_poly.entity_id
_entity_poly.type
_entity_poly.pdbx_seq_one_letter_code
_entity_poly.pdbx_strand_id
1 'polypeptide(L)'
;MEVNTPESSVQLTTPGPNPLADEPAENGQVAGVAQGLWHGLIAPVTAVGSFFNEDMQMYEVHNNGREYNLGFLIGVALVFLLLGLIGGRRR
;
A
#
# COMPACT_ATOMS: atom_id res chain seq x y z
N MET A 1 18.57 -8.93 6.65
CA MET A 1 19.06 -9.46 7.94
C MET A 1 18.39 -10.79 8.17
N GLU A 2 19.16 -11.85 8.38
CA GLU A 2 18.65 -13.19 8.63
C GLU A 2 18.97 -13.58 10.07
N VAL A 3 17.95 -13.98 10.84
CA VAL A 3 18.09 -14.47 12.21
C VAL A 3 17.63 -15.92 12.24
N ASN A 4 18.58 -16.82 12.48
CA ASN A 4 18.34 -18.25 12.56
C ASN A 4 18.34 -18.70 14.01
N THR A 5 17.26 -19.35 14.43
CA THR A 5 17.13 -20.10 15.68
C THR A 5 16.96 -21.58 15.35
N PRO A 6 17.22 -22.51 16.30
CA PRO A 6 17.01 -23.94 16.05
C PRO A 6 15.58 -24.31 15.59
N GLU A 7 14.59 -23.47 15.88
CA GLU A 7 13.17 -23.72 15.58
C GLU A 7 12.60 -22.86 14.44
N SER A 8 13.28 -21.79 14.03
CA SER A 8 12.80 -20.91 12.94
C SER A 8 13.89 -20.00 12.37
N SER A 9 13.76 -19.71 11.06
CA SER A 9 14.54 -18.70 10.35
C SER A 9 13.66 -17.51 9.98
N VAL A 10 14.05 -16.30 10.36
CA VAL A 10 13.38 -15.05 9.95
C VAL A 10 14.30 -14.26 9.04
N GLN A 11 13.81 -13.89 7.85
CA GLN A 11 14.50 -13.03 6.90
C GLN A 11 13.80 -11.67 6.79
N LEU A 12 14.57 -10.61 7.07
CA LEU A 12 14.18 -9.23 6.82
C LEU A 12 14.87 -8.78 5.53
N THR A 13 14.13 -8.75 4.44
CA THR A 13 14.58 -8.30 3.11
C THR A 13 13.71 -7.15 2.61
N THR A 14 14.21 -6.43 1.61
CA THR A 14 13.37 -5.51 0.85
C THR A 14 12.30 -6.29 0.08
N PRO A 15 11.15 -5.68 -0.23
CA PRO A 15 10.21 -6.26 -1.19
C PRO A 15 10.90 -6.54 -2.53
N GLY A 16 10.45 -7.60 -3.21
CA GLY A 16 10.87 -7.89 -4.57
C GLY A 16 10.39 -6.84 -5.58
N PRO A 17 10.92 -6.84 -6.81
CA PRO A 17 10.42 -5.98 -7.86
C PRO A 17 8.96 -6.32 -8.20
N ASN A 18 8.20 -5.31 -8.63
CA ASN A 18 6.90 -5.52 -9.24
C ASN A 18 7.09 -5.90 -10.72
N PRO A 19 6.81 -7.15 -11.13
CA PRO A 19 6.99 -7.57 -12.53
C PRO A 19 5.98 -6.93 -13.49
N LEU A 20 4.90 -6.34 -12.97
CA LEU A 20 3.85 -5.66 -13.73
C LEU A 20 3.97 -4.12 -13.65
N ALA A 21 5.12 -3.61 -13.19
CA ALA A 21 5.38 -2.18 -13.20
C ALA A 21 5.41 -1.64 -14.63
N ASP A 22 4.75 -0.50 -14.85
CA ASP A 22 4.57 0.15 -16.17
C ASP A 22 3.83 -0.70 -17.23
N GLU A 23 3.37 -1.90 -16.87
CA GLU A 23 2.51 -2.72 -17.72
C GLU A 23 1.05 -2.30 -17.52
N PRO A 24 0.26 -2.10 -18.59
CA PRO A 24 -1.13 -1.70 -18.48
C PRO A 24 -2.01 -2.86 -17.97
N ALA A 25 -2.98 -2.53 -17.11
CA ALA A 25 -4.04 -3.47 -16.72
C ALA A 25 -4.97 -3.80 -17.90
N GLU A 26 -5.95 -4.68 -17.69
CA GLU A 26 -6.95 -5.07 -18.71
C GLU A 26 -7.69 -3.87 -19.33
N ASN A 27 -7.84 -2.79 -18.57
CA ASN A 27 -8.48 -1.55 -19.01
C ASN A 27 -7.53 -0.61 -19.77
N GLY A 28 -6.28 -1.01 -20.03
CA GLY A 28 -5.27 -0.24 -20.76
C GLY A 28 -4.59 0.85 -19.92
N GLN A 29 -4.81 0.90 -18.60
CA GLN A 29 -4.31 1.95 -17.73
C GLN A 29 -3.16 1.46 -16.84
N VAL A 30 -2.24 2.39 -16.54
CA VAL A 30 -1.20 2.24 -15.53
C VAL A 30 -1.48 3.26 -14.42
N ALA A 31 -1.56 2.81 -13.18
CA ALA A 31 -1.82 3.68 -12.05
C ALA A 31 -0.61 4.59 -11.73
N GLY A 32 -0.85 5.91 -11.78
CA GLY A 32 0.14 6.93 -11.41
C GLY A 32 -0.15 7.59 -10.06
N VAL A 33 0.43 8.77 -9.82
CA VAL A 33 0.35 9.51 -8.54
C VAL A 33 -1.08 9.67 -8.02
N ALA A 34 -2.03 10.05 -8.89
CA ALA A 34 -3.41 10.32 -8.48
C ALA A 34 -4.13 9.06 -7.98
N GLN A 35 -3.92 7.92 -8.66
CA GLN A 35 -4.45 6.63 -8.22
C GLN A 35 -3.75 6.17 -6.94
N GLY A 36 -2.43 6.36 -6.84
CA GLY A 36 -1.68 6.12 -5.62
C GLY A 36 -2.28 6.87 -4.43
N LEU A 37 -2.52 8.18 -4.58
CA LEU A 37 -3.13 9.01 -3.53
C LEU A 37 -4.50 8.47 -3.09
N TRP A 38 -5.36 8.13 -4.05
CA TRP A 38 -6.67 7.55 -3.75
C TRP A 38 -6.55 6.21 -3.00
N HIS A 39 -5.72 5.29 -3.50
CA HIS A 39 -5.48 4.00 -2.86
C HIS A 39 -4.91 4.14 -1.45
N GLY A 40 -4.01 5.11 -1.23
CA GLY A 40 -3.50 5.44 0.10
C GLY A 40 -4.56 5.95 1.07
N LEU A 41 -5.50 6.78 0.61
CA LEU A 41 -6.60 7.29 1.44
C LEU A 41 -7.55 6.18 1.89
N ILE A 42 -7.81 5.19 1.03
CA ILE A 42 -8.70 4.06 1.34
C ILE A 42 -7.97 2.85 1.91
N ALA A 43 -6.64 2.91 2.06
CA ALA A 43 -5.79 1.81 2.52
C ALA A 43 -6.28 1.11 3.81
N PRO A 44 -6.78 1.81 4.86
CA PRO A 44 -7.30 1.13 6.03
C PRO A 44 -8.53 0.26 5.73
N VAL A 45 -9.40 0.72 4.83
CA VAL A 45 -10.61 -0.01 4.45
C VAL A 45 -10.24 -1.22 3.61
N THR A 46 -9.34 -1.07 2.63
CA THR A 46 -8.90 -2.20 1.79
C THR A 46 -8.06 -3.21 2.56
N ALA A 47 -7.26 -2.75 3.54
CA ALA A 47 -6.53 -3.64 4.44
C ALA A 47 -7.44 -4.46 5.37
N VAL A 48 -8.58 -3.89 5.82
CA VAL A 48 -9.57 -4.65 6.60
C VAL A 48 -10.39 -5.56 5.68
N GLY A 49 -10.75 -5.07 4.49
CA GLY A 49 -11.54 -5.83 3.52
C GLY A 49 -10.81 -7.05 2.96
N SER A 50 -9.47 -7.01 2.83
CA SER A 50 -8.67 -8.15 2.34
C SER A 50 -8.73 -9.39 3.25
N PHE A 51 -9.15 -9.26 4.52
CA PHE A 51 -9.41 -10.41 5.38
C PHE A 51 -10.67 -11.20 4.98
N PHE A 52 -11.56 -10.59 4.19
CA PHE A 52 -12.85 -11.18 3.79
C PHE A 52 -12.95 -11.40 2.28
N ASN A 53 -12.07 -10.79 1.50
CA ASN A 53 -12.04 -10.90 0.05
C ASN A 53 -10.59 -11.02 -0.43
N GLU A 54 -10.22 -12.21 -0.92
CA GLU A 54 -8.88 -12.53 -1.42
C GLU A 54 -8.50 -11.70 -2.65
N ASP A 55 -9.49 -11.24 -3.43
CA ASP A 55 -9.28 -10.39 -4.61
C ASP A 55 -9.07 -8.91 -4.23
N MET A 56 -9.34 -8.52 -2.98
CA MET A 56 -9.19 -7.13 -2.54
C MET A 56 -7.74 -6.86 -2.15
N GLN A 57 -7.04 -6.13 -3.02
CA GLN A 57 -5.68 -5.67 -2.79
C GLN A 57 -5.65 -4.21 -2.33
N MET A 58 -4.70 -3.87 -1.46
CA MET A 58 -4.46 -2.49 -1.03
C MET A 58 -3.66 -1.68 -2.08
N TYR A 59 -2.81 -2.38 -2.84
CA TYR A 59 -1.94 -1.81 -3.86
C TYR A 59 -2.42 -2.21 -5.25
N GLU A 60 -2.36 -1.27 -6.19
CA GLU A 60 -2.48 -1.60 -7.62
C GLU A 60 -1.20 -2.29 -8.08
N VAL A 61 -1.34 -3.41 -8.79
CA VAL A 61 -0.20 -4.16 -9.33
C VAL A 61 0.27 -3.55 -10.65
N HIS A 62 -0.61 -2.95 -11.45
CA HIS A 62 -0.29 -2.25 -12.69
C HIS A 62 -0.04 -0.75 -12.41
N ASN A 63 1.14 -0.41 -11.88
CA ASN A 63 1.48 0.96 -11.48
C ASN A 63 2.82 1.44 -12.04
N ASN A 64 3.04 2.76 -12.05
CA ASN A 64 4.26 3.40 -12.58
C ASN A 64 5.41 3.51 -11.54
N GLY A 65 5.37 2.67 -10.51
CA GLY A 65 6.37 2.58 -9.47
C GLY A 65 6.42 3.80 -8.56
N ARG A 66 7.47 4.62 -8.71
CA ARG A 66 7.87 5.64 -7.72
C ARG A 66 6.78 6.70 -7.51
N GLU A 67 6.16 7.13 -8.59
CA GLU A 67 5.14 8.18 -8.57
C GLU A 67 3.85 7.70 -7.87
N TYR A 68 3.37 6.51 -8.24
CA TYR A 68 2.29 5.84 -7.53
C TYR A 68 2.60 5.67 -6.04
N ASN A 69 3.79 5.15 -5.69
CA ASN A 69 4.21 4.93 -4.30
C ASN A 69 4.22 6.23 -3.49
N LEU A 70 4.66 7.34 -4.10
CA LEU A 70 4.62 8.66 -3.47
C LEU A 70 3.18 9.08 -3.17
N GLY A 71 2.28 8.95 -4.15
CA GLY A 71 0.86 9.23 -3.96
C GLY A 71 0.28 8.38 -2.81
N PHE A 72 0.53 7.07 -2.83
CA PHE A 72 0.06 6.14 -1.81
C PHE A 72 0.50 6.54 -0.40
N LEU A 73 1.79 6.83 -0.24
CA LEU A 73 2.34 7.23 1.05
C LEU A 73 1.72 8.54 1.57
N ILE A 74 1.49 9.52 0.70
CA ILE A 74 0.80 10.76 1.06
C ILE A 74 -0.64 10.47 1.50
N GLY A 75 -1.37 9.63 0.77
CA GLY A 75 -2.74 9.24 1.12
C GLY A 75 -2.84 8.63 2.51
N VAL A 76 -1.96 7.67 2.82
CA VAL A 76 -1.87 7.06 4.16
C VAL A 76 -1.53 8.10 5.22
N ALA A 77 -0.55 8.97 4.96
CA ALA A 77 -0.16 10.02 5.91
C ALA A 77 -1.32 10.97 6.24
N LEU A 78 -2.14 11.34 5.25
CA LEU A 78 -3.32 12.18 5.46
C LEU A 78 -4.36 11.50 6.36
N VAL A 79 -4.59 10.20 6.21
CA VAL A 79 -5.48 9.44 7.09
C VAL A 79 -5.02 9.55 8.55
N PHE A 80 -3.74 9.28 8.83
CA PHE A 80 -3.21 9.36 10.19
C PHE A 80 -3.23 10.77 10.74
N LEU A 81 -2.94 11.78 9.92
CA LEU A 81 -3.02 13.19 10.32
C LEU A 81 -4.46 13.57 10.71
N LEU A 82 -5.47 13.18 9.92
CA LEU A 82 -6.87 13.45 10.22
C LEU A 82 -7.32 12.73 11.50
N LEU A 83 -6.97 11.45 11.66
CA LEU A 83 -7.29 10.70 12.88
C LEU A 83 -6.62 11.31 14.12
N GLY A 84 -5.38 11.76 14.00
CA GLY A 84 -4.65 12.46 15.06
C GLY A 84 -5.31 13.78 15.46
N LEU A 85 -5.75 14.59 14.49
CA LEU A 85 -6.47 15.85 14.76
C LEU A 85 -7.84 15.61 15.42
N ILE A 86 -8.58 14.60 14.97
CA ILE A 86 -9.88 14.23 15.56
C ILE A 86 -9.70 13.69 16.99
N GLY A 87 -8.71 12.84 17.21
CA GLY A 87 -8.40 12.27 18.52
C GLY A 87 -7.83 13.30 19.51
N GLY A 88 -7.01 14.24 19.04
CA GLY A 88 -6.41 15.30 19.85
C GLY A 88 -7.42 16.35 20.34
N ARG A 89 -8.48 16.63 19.58
CA ARG A 89 -9.56 17.57 19.97
C ARG A 89 -10.44 17.06 21.11
N ARG A 90 -10.32 15.80 21.51
CA ARG A 90 -11.11 15.17 22.58
C ARG A 90 -10.37 15.09 23.93
N ARG A 91 -9.17 15.66 24.02
CA ARG A 91 -8.41 15.84 25.26
C ARG A 91 -8.34 17.31 25.61
#